data_AF-A0A947C313-F1
#
_entry.id   AF-A0A947C313-F1
#
_cell.length_a   1.000
_cell.length_b   1.000
_cell.length_c   1.000
_cell.angle_alpha   90.00
_cell.angle_beta   90.00
_cell.angle_gamma   90.00
#
_symmetry.space_group_name_H-M   'P 1'
#
loop_
_entity.id
_entity.type
_entity.pdbx_description
1 polymer ?
#
loop_
_entity_poly.entity_id
_entity_poly.type
_entity_poly.pdbx_seq_one_letter_code
_entity_poly.pdbx_strand_id
1 'polypeptide(L)'
;MKISKTLIRKSHFLGTKIRNLRKRNHLTMDDLSSRCIKIDPESAPSVSYLSMIERGKRVPSEGMLKVIATVFQKDLEWFLDGADGDAGISDSITPHKGTKGGIHGMPLEPSFLFSKEILQIAIPEMLSQTGTTGRQFAHLLIRAHQEHNQNHFPDLERAAEEVGHKRMPISVAELTEILQSFGVIIKFFRKLPQSIKGEINVTDDALVTSFFAPPHTLYLNESLKKMPTRLKYDMAVHIGHCVLHNRDGLKSVMVAGSGSAGLNSGTPEDMSEVDAQDILYAWRDFECSFFAGALLCPKVPFRQLLDRQGYSVTSGNMADVSVSVAMRRMTAVSPYPHWHFFDAYPPGRLKAVYRGNGIPLPWGNMRMVEDPCQHWAVFRNINALTNESSAQISILNVQGKPRIYCCESINLSDLSSTNHVLCAGIDLNPAIEAQGKDALAIAEELKEVCNEKGGSAEIPASIKSDLTSVAKILNIGWVERGLETEARLICSRGGVCPRKPACPNACQS
;
A
#
# COMPACT_ATOMS: atom_id res chain seq x y z
N MET A 1 -53.37 -12.45 -12.17
CA MET A 1 -52.63 -13.35 -13.09
C MET A 1 -51.98 -12.68 -14.32
N LYS A 2 -51.84 -11.34 -14.39
CA LYS A 2 -51.16 -10.65 -15.52
C LYS A 2 -49.66 -10.35 -15.31
N ILE A 3 -49.13 -10.50 -14.08
CA ILE A 3 -47.78 -10.02 -13.69
C ILE A 3 -46.65 -11.05 -13.95
N SER A 4 -46.93 -12.36 -13.91
CA SER A 4 -45.85 -13.38 -14.02
C SER A 4 -45.19 -13.44 -15.41
N LYS A 5 -45.93 -13.12 -16.49
CA LYS A 5 -45.37 -13.01 -17.85
C LYS A 5 -44.50 -11.76 -18.03
N THR A 6 -44.71 -10.72 -17.21
CA THR A 6 -43.97 -9.44 -17.27
C THR A 6 -42.60 -9.55 -16.60
N LEU A 7 -42.48 -10.33 -15.52
CA LEU A 7 -41.22 -10.54 -14.78
C LEU A 7 -40.12 -11.16 -15.67
N ILE A 8 -40.49 -12.15 -16.49
CA ILE A 8 -39.57 -12.87 -17.39
C ILE A 8 -39.03 -11.97 -18.51
N ARG A 9 -39.82 -10.99 -18.96
CA ARG A 9 -39.42 -10.07 -20.05
C ARG A 9 -38.53 -8.91 -19.60
N LYS A 10 -38.51 -8.56 -18.31
CA LYS A 10 -37.75 -7.41 -17.78
C LYS A 10 -36.59 -7.79 -16.84
N SER A 11 -36.30 -9.08 -16.65
CA SER A 11 -35.32 -9.57 -15.66
C SER A 11 -33.84 -9.51 -16.07
N HIS A 12 -33.49 -8.99 -17.25
CA HIS A 12 -32.13 -9.08 -17.80
C HIS A 12 -31.04 -8.49 -16.88
N PHE A 13 -31.36 -7.45 -16.08
CA PHE A 13 -30.43 -6.81 -15.16
C PHE A 13 -30.72 -7.07 -13.67
N LEU A 14 -31.75 -7.87 -13.37
CA LEU A 14 -32.20 -8.14 -12.00
C LEU A 14 -31.09 -8.73 -11.12
N GLY A 15 -30.41 -9.77 -11.62
CA GLY A 15 -29.30 -10.42 -10.92
C GLY A 15 -28.15 -9.46 -10.62
N THR A 16 -27.80 -8.62 -11.59
CA THR A 16 -26.74 -7.60 -11.45
C THR A 16 -27.12 -6.53 -10.43
N LYS A 17 -28.37 -6.05 -10.45
CA LYS A 17 -28.90 -5.07 -9.48
C LYS A 17 -28.82 -5.62 -8.04
N ILE A 18 -29.28 -6.85 -7.81
CA ILE A 18 -29.23 -7.51 -6.49
C ILE A 18 -27.76 -7.70 -6.05
N ARG A 19 -26.89 -8.17 -6.95
CA ARG A 19 -25.46 -8.36 -6.66
C ARG A 19 -24.77 -7.05 -6.27
N ASN A 20 -25.07 -5.97 -6.99
CA ASN A 20 -24.50 -4.66 -6.72
C ASN A 20 -24.99 -4.11 -5.38
N LEU A 21 -26.29 -4.17 -5.08
CA LEU A 21 -26.83 -3.76 -3.78
C LEU A 21 -26.20 -4.55 -2.64
N ARG A 22 -26.10 -5.87 -2.78
CA ARG A 22 -25.47 -6.73 -1.77
C ARG A 22 -24.02 -6.34 -1.52
N LYS A 23 -23.22 -6.19 -2.59
CA LYS A 23 -21.80 -5.82 -2.48
C LYS A 23 -21.58 -4.41 -1.93
N ARG A 24 -22.40 -3.43 -2.32
CA ARG A 24 -22.34 -2.05 -1.82
C ARG A 24 -22.63 -1.96 -0.33
N ASN A 25 -23.54 -2.80 0.15
CA ASN A 25 -23.85 -2.89 1.58
C ASN A 25 -22.93 -3.86 2.33
N HIS A 26 -21.83 -4.30 1.70
CA HIS A 26 -20.85 -5.23 2.26
C HIS A 26 -21.43 -6.53 2.82
N LEU A 27 -22.56 -6.98 2.26
CA LEU A 27 -23.21 -8.20 2.70
C LEU A 27 -22.60 -9.41 1.97
N THR A 28 -22.26 -10.45 2.72
CA THR A 28 -22.07 -11.77 2.13
C THR A 28 -23.41 -12.31 1.62
N MET A 29 -23.40 -13.35 0.78
CA MET A 29 -24.66 -14.00 0.38
C MET A 29 -25.38 -14.62 1.59
N ASP A 30 -24.60 -15.07 2.59
CA ASP A 30 -25.11 -15.60 3.85
C ASP A 30 -25.81 -14.52 4.67
N ASP A 31 -25.22 -13.33 4.78
CA ASP A 31 -25.83 -12.18 5.46
C ASP A 31 -27.16 -11.78 4.82
N LEU A 32 -27.21 -11.71 3.49
CA LEU A 32 -28.44 -11.36 2.77
C LEU A 32 -29.51 -12.44 2.97
N SER A 33 -29.14 -13.73 2.83
CA SER A 33 -30.07 -14.84 3.07
C SER A 33 -30.62 -14.81 4.49
N SER A 34 -29.77 -14.64 5.49
CA SER A 34 -30.14 -14.54 6.91
C SER A 34 -31.05 -13.36 7.21
N ARG A 35 -30.84 -12.21 6.56
CA ARG A 35 -31.73 -11.04 6.70
C ARG A 35 -33.09 -11.27 6.06
N CYS A 36 -33.14 -11.94 4.90
CA CYS A 36 -34.39 -12.32 4.26
C CYS A 36 -35.20 -13.29 5.14
N ILE A 37 -34.54 -14.28 5.77
CA ILE A 37 -35.19 -15.25 6.68
C ILE A 37 -35.84 -14.53 7.87
N LYS A 38 -35.23 -13.46 8.39
CA LYS A 38 -35.81 -12.67 9.50
C LYS A 38 -37.08 -11.90 9.10
N ILE A 39 -37.31 -11.64 7.82
CA ILE A 39 -38.48 -10.91 7.32
C ILE A 39 -39.61 -11.88 6.98
N ASP A 40 -39.32 -12.87 6.14
CA ASP A 40 -40.27 -13.92 5.76
C ASP A 40 -39.50 -15.21 5.43
N PRO A 41 -39.51 -16.22 6.32
CA PRO A 41 -38.83 -17.49 6.11
C PRO A 41 -39.28 -18.26 4.87
N GLU A 42 -40.56 -18.17 4.48
CA GLU A 42 -41.13 -18.96 3.37
C GLU A 42 -40.68 -18.42 2.00
N SER A 43 -40.54 -17.10 1.90
CA SER A 43 -40.09 -16.44 0.67
C SER A 43 -38.58 -16.18 0.63
N ALA A 44 -37.84 -16.49 1.70
CA ALA A 44 -36.41 -16.21 1.79
C ALA A 44 -35.58 -17.10 0.85
N PRO A 45 -34.65 -16.53 0.06
CA PRO A 45 -33.78 -17.32 -0.79
C PRO A 45 -32.62 -17.94 0.03
N SER A 46 -32.27 -19.18 -0.29
CA SER A 46 -31.03 -19.78 0.19
C SER A 46 -29.80 -19.13 -0.48
N VAL A 47 -28.62 -19.28 0.14
CA VAL A 47 -27.34 -18.78 -0.40
C VAL A 47 -27.07 -19.28 -1.83
N SER A 48 -27.35 -20.56 -2.09
CA SER A 48 -27.17 -21.17 -3.41
C SER A 48 -28.16 -20.59 -4.43
N TYR A 49 -29.39 -20.29 -4.02
CA TYR A 49 -30.41 -19.69 -4.87
C TYR A 49 -30.11 -18.23 -5.19
N LEU A 50 -29.67 -17.43 -4.21
CA LEU A 50 -29.17 -16.06 -4.41
C LEU A 50 -28.03 -16.03 -5.44
N SER A 51 -27.06 -16.95 -5.33
CA SER A 51 -25.96 -17.06 -6.28
C SER A 51 -26.43 -17.34 -7.72
N MET A 52 -27.49 -18.13 -7.89
CA MET A 52 -28.06 -18.39 -9.21
C MET A 52 -28.82 -17.17 -9.75
N ILE A 53 -29.53 -16.43 -8.89
CA ILE A 53 -30.22 -15.18 -9.24
C ILE A 53 -29.19 -14.11 -9.67
N GLU A 54 -28.14 -13.89 -8.89
CA GLU A 54 -27.10 -12.88 -9.17
C GLU A 54 -26.33 -13.12 -10.48
N ARG A 55 -26.25 -14.37 -10.91
CA ARG A 55 -25.64 -14.79 -12.18
C ARG A 55 -26.62 -14.80 -13.35
N GLY A 56 -27.88 -14.39 -13.12
CA GLY A 56 -28.93 -14.40 -14.13
C GLY A 56 -29.39 -15.80 -14.55
N LYS A 57 -29.04 -16.85 -13.79
CA LYS A 57 -29.39 -18.24 -14.10
C LYS A 57 -30.80 -18.62 -13.63
N ARG A 58 -31.35 -17.88 -12.67
CA ARG A 58 -32.72 -18.08 -12.16
C ARG A 58 -33.41 -16.74 -11.92
N VAL A 59 -34.72 -16.74 -12.08
CA VAL A 59 -35.59 -15.59 -11.79
C VAL A 59 -36.29 -15.86 -10.45
N PRO A 60 -36.22 -14.93 -9.47
CA PRO A 60 -36.92 -15.09 -8.19
C PRO A 60 -38.45 -14.98 -8.38
N SER A 61 -39.20 -15.56 -7.45
CA SER A 61 -40.64 -15.32 -7.35
C SER A 61 -40.91 -13.88 -6.89
N GLU A 62 -42.14 -13.39 -7.09
CA GLU A 62 -42.53 -12.05 -6.64
C GLU A 62 -42.40 -11.91 -5.11
N GLY A 63 -42.84 -12.92 -4.35
CA GLY A 63 -42.70 -12.93 -2.88
C GLY A 63 -41.23 -12.84 -2.44
N MET A 64 -40.36 -13.62 -3.06
CA MET A 64 -38.92 -13.59 -2.78
C MET A 64 -38.29 -12.23 -3.12
N LEU A 65 -38.70 -11.64 -4.24
CA LEU A 65 -38.22 -10.32 -4.63
C LEU A 65 -38.71 -9.22 -3.67
N LYS A 66 -39.95 -9.32 -3.15
CA LYS A 66 -40.46 -8.43 -2.11
C LYS A 66 -39.58 -8.49 -0.86
N VAL A 67 -39.23 -9.69 -0.38
CA VAL A 67 -38.37 -9.84 0.79
C VAL A 67 -37.00 -9.20 0.57
N ILE A 68 -36.36 -9.46 -0.58
CA ILE A 68 -35.07 -8.85 -0.93
C ILE A 68 -35.21 -7.31 -0.99
N ALA A 69 -36.30 -6.82 -1.58
CA ALA A 69 -36.59 -5.39 -1.68
C ALA A 69 -36.78 -4.75 -0.29
N THR A 70 -37.45 -5.43 0.64
CA THR A 70 -37.57 -5.00 2.04
C THR A 70 -36.21 -4.94 2.75
N VAL A 71 -35.33 -5.94 2.57
CA VAL A 71 -33.97 -5.91 3.15
C VAL A 71 -33.19 -4.68 2.68
N PHE A 72 -33.33 -4.31 1.41
CA PHE A 72 -32.63 -3.17 0.81
C PHE A 72 -33.40 -1.85 0.85
N GLN A 73 -34.61 -1.83 1.44
CA GLN A 73 -35.51 -0.69 1.47
C GLN A 73 -35.72 -0.07 0.08
N LYS A 74 -36.10 -0.90 -0.88
CA LYS A 74 -36.42 -0.52 -2.26
C LYS A 74 -37.82 -0.98 -2.63
N ASP A 75 -38.43 -0.28 -3.57
CA ASP A 75 -39.68 -0.72 -4.18
C ASP A 75 -39.45 -1.91 -5.11
N LEU A 76 -40.46 -2.76 -5.24
CA LEU A 76 -40.36 -3.96 -6.08
C LEU A 76 -40.17 -3.59 -7.55
N GLU A 77 -40.80 -2.51 -8.01
CA GLU A 77 -40.68 -2.00 -9.38
C GLU A 77 -39.23 -1.61 -9.73
N TRP A 78 -38.43 -1.12 -8.76
CA TRP A 78 -37.03 -0.74 -8.97
C TRP A 78 -36.18 -1.89 -9.56
N PHE A 79 -36.51 -3.12 -9.16
CA PHE A 79 -35.85 -4.33 -9.65
C PHE A 79 -36.33 -4.78 -11.04
N LEU A 80 -37.53 -4.35 -11.44
CA LEU A 80 -38.23 -4.81 -12.64
C LEU A 80 -38.18 -3.81 -13.81
N ASP A 81 -37.72 -2.59 -13.62
CA ASP A 81 -37.63 -1.63 -14.73
C ASP A 81 -36.44 -1.93 -15.65
N GLY A 82 -36.78 -2.25 -16.90
CA GLY A 82 -35.90 -2.23 -18.05
C GLY A 82 -36.16 -0.94 -18.82
N ALA A 83 -35.16 -0.04 -18.78
CA ALA A 83 -35.01 1.17 -19.58
C ALA A 83 -36.27 2.03 -19.82
N ASP A 84 -36.43 3.09 -19.04
CA ASP A 84 -36.47 4.48 -19.51
C ASP A 84 -36.81 5.42 -18.33
N GLY A 85 -35.91 6.35 -18.01
CA GLY A 85 -36.26 7.48 -17.13
C GLY A 85 -35.29 7.89 -16.02
N ASP A 86 -34.00 7.54 -16.03
CA ASP A 86 -33.08 8.22 -15.10
C ASP A 86 -31.62 8.25 -15.57
N ALA A 87 -31.13 9.46 -15.81
CA ALA A 87 -29.72 9.77 -16.08
C ALA A 87 -28.79 9.48 -14.87
N GLY A 88 -29.32 8.96 -13.76
CA GLY A 88 -28.57 8.53 -12.57
C GLY A 88 -28.29 7.02 -12.47
N ILE A 89 -28.73 6.19 -13.44
CA ILE A 89 -28.61 4.72 -13.36
C ILE A 89 -27.24 4.19 -13.81
N SER A 90 -26.45 4.95 -14.56
CA SER A 90 -25.06 4.60 -14.93
C SER A 90 -24.16 4.36 -13.70
N ASP A 91 -24.43 5.05 -12.59
CA ASP A 91 -23.75 4.83 -11.31
C ASP A 91 -24.24 3.61 -10.53
N SER A 92 -25.34 2.96 -10.94
CA SER A 92 -25.98 1.86 -10.18
C SER A 92 -25.72 0.45 -10.75
N ILE A 93 -25.51 0.35 -12.07
CA ILE A 93 -25.24 -0.92 -12.76
C ILE A 93 -23.74 -1.22 -12.79
N THR A 94 -22.91 -0.18 -12.69
CA THR A 94 -21.47 -0.33 -12.53
C THR A 94 -21.19 -0.61 -11.05
N PRO A 95 -20.50 -1.70 -10.69
CA PRO A 95 -19.88 -1.74 -9.38
C PRO A 95 -18.94 -0.53 -9.34
N HIS A 96 -19.12 0.40 -8.39
CA HIS A 96 -18.00 1.21 -7.95
C HIS A 96 -16.95 0.18 -7.54
N LYS A 97 -16.00 -0.10 -8.44
CA LYS A 97 -14.75 -0.74 -8.06
C LYS A 97 -14.28 0.15 -6.93
N GLY A 98 -14.32 -0.39 -5.71
CA GLY A 98 -13.99 0.36 -4.52
C GLY A 98 -12.72 1.16 -4.80
N THR A 99 -12.70 2.40 -4.34
CA THR A 99 -11.52 3.24 -4.19
C THR A 99 -10.54 2.55 -3.23
N LYS A 100 -10.09 1.34 -3.60
CA LYS A 100 -8.90 0.71 -3.09
C LYS A 100 -7.78 1.60 -3.62
N GLY A 101 -7.15 2.35 -2.73
CA GLY A 101 -6.31 3.50 -3.06
C GLY A 101 -5.30 3.21 -4.16
N GLY A 102 -4.99 4.23 -4.96
CA GLY A 102 -4.08 4.15 -6.08
C GLY A 102 -4.50 5.07 -7.22
N ILE A 103 -3.71 5.06 -8.30
CA ILE A 103 -4.05 5.77 -9.55
C ILE A 103 -5.32 5.15 -10.13
N HIS A 104 -6.29 5.97 -10.55
CA HIS A 104 -7.48 5.47 -11.24
C HIS A 104 -7.05 4.67 -12.48
N GLY A 105 -7.42 3.40 -12.53
CA GLY A 105 -7.18 2.58 -13.72
C GLY A 105 -7.98 3.11 -14.90
N MET A 106 -7.37 3.11 -16.08
CA MET A 106 -8.08 3.42 -17.33
C MET A 106 -8.97 2.23 -17.75
N PRO A 107 -10.13 2.49 -18.39
CA PRO A 107 -10.88 1.43 -19.05
C PRO A 107 -10.04 0.82 -20.17
N LEU A 108 -9.99 -0.50 -20.22
CA LEU A 108 -9.27 -1.27 -21.24
C LEU A 108 -10.23 -1.60 -22.39
N GLU A 109 -10.65 -0.58 -23.14
CA GLU A 109 -11.57 -0.70 -24.28
C GLU A 109 -11.00 -0.06 -25.56
N PRO A 110 -11.21 -0.67 -26.74
CA PRO A 110 -11.90 -1.94 -26.95
C PRO A 110 -11.10 -3.15 -26.45
N SER A 111 -11.77 -4.07 -25.75
CA SER A 111 -11.12 -5.21 -25.07
C SER A 111 -10.16 -6.06 -25.93
N PHE A 112 -10.38 -6.16 -27.24
CA PHE A 112 -9.50 -6.92 -28.13
C PHE A 112 -8.08 -6.32 -28.24
N LEU A 113 -7.90 -5.00 -28.07
CA LEU A 113 -6.58 -4.33 -28.06
C LEU A 113 -5.80 -4.61 -26.76
N PHE A 114 -6.49 -5.05 -25.72
CA PHE A 114 -5.92 -5.36 -24.41
C PHE A 114 -5.91 -6.87 -24.14
N SER A 115 -5.89 -7.68 -25.20
CA SER A 115 -5.66 -9.12 -25.09
C SER A 115 -4.27 -9.39 -24.50
N LYS A 116 -4.10 -10.57 -23.89
CA LYS A 116 -2.80 -10.94 -23.30
C LYS A 116 -1.71 -10.97 -24.37
N GLU A 117 -2.05 -11.44 -25.56
CA GLU A 117 -1.14 -11.57 -26.70
C GLU A 117 -0.65 -10.18 -27.16
N ILE A 118 -1.54 -9.19 -27.28
CA ILE A 118 -1.16 -7.83 -27.69
C ILE A 118 -0.36 -7.15 -26.58
N LEU A 119 -0.77 -7.28 -25.31
CA LEU A 119 -0.06 -6.68 -24.18
C LEU A 119 1.34 -7.26 -24.00
N GLN A 120 1.54 -8.56 -24.23
CA GLN A 120 2.85 -9.21 -24.17
C GLN A 120 3.85 -8.64 -25.20
N ILE A 121 3.35 -8.08 -26.31
CA ILE A 121 4.18 -7.46 -27.36
C ILE A 121 4.31 -5.94 -27.13
N ALA A 122 3.20 -5.27 -26.83
CA ALA A 122 3.16 -3.82 -26.71
C ALA A 122 3.86 -3.28 -25.45
N ILE A 123 3.86 -4.04 -24.34
CA ILE A 123 4.50 -3.61 -23.09
C ILE A 123 6.02 -3.53 -23.24
N PRO A 124 6.74 -4.56 -23.71
CA PRO A 124 8.19 -4.46 -23.94
C PRO A 124 8.57 -3.30 -24.86
N GLU A 125 7.84 -3.11 -25.96
CA GLU A 125 8.05 -1.99 -26.89
C GLU A 125 7.90 -0.63 -26.20
N MET A 126 6.82 -0.42 -25.43
CA MET A 126 6.61 0.80 -24.65
C MET A 126 7.71 1.02 -23.59
N LEU A 127 8.19 -0.05 -22.94
CA LEU A 127 9.25 0.03 -21.94
C LEU A 127 10.59 0.42 -22.58
N SER A 128 10.90 -0.14 -23.74
CA SER A 128 12.07 0.24 -24.56
C SER A 128 12.00 1.71 -24.97
N GLN A 129 10.88 2.16 -25.53
CA GLN A 129 10.67 3.57 -25.93
C GLN A 129 10.78 4.57 -24.77
N THR A 130 10.38 4.16 -23.56
CA THR A 130 10.46 5.00 -22.35
C THR A 130 11.78 4.86 -21.59
N GLY A 131 12.65 3.93 -22.00
CA GLY A 131 13.88 3.56 -21.28
C GLY A 131 13.61 3.02 -19.88
N THR A 132 12.47 2.38 -19.64
CA THR A 132 12.10 1.77 -18.36
C THR A 132 12.64 0.35 -18.29
N THR A 133 13.47 0.04 -17.28
CA THR A 133 14.05 -1.30 -17.14
C THR A 133 13.03 -2.33 -16.67
N GLY A 134 13.28 -3.63 -16.92
CA GLY A 134 12.42 -4.72 -16.46
C GLY A 134 12.17 -4.70 -14.95
N ARG A 135 13.21 -4.43 -14.14
CA ARG A 135 13.07 -4.27 -12.68
C ARG A 135 12.26 -3.05 -12.25
N GLN A 136 12.41 -1.91 -12.94
CA GLN A 136 11.59 -0.71 -12.67
C GLN A 136 10.11 -1.00 -12.97
N PHE A 137 9.85 -1.71 -14.07
CA PHE A 137 8.51 -2.18 -14.41
C PHE A 137 7.96 -3.18 -13.40
N ALA A 138 8.77 -4.13 -12.93
CA ALA A 138 8.39 -5.07 -11.89
C ALA A 138 7.99 -4.36 -10.59
N HIS A 139 8.75 -3.36 -10.15
CA HIS A 139 8.38 -2.55 -8.99
C HIS A 139 7.11 -1.70 -9.22
N LEU A 140 6.79 -1.31 -10.45
CA LEU A 140 5.50 -0.69 -10.78
C LEU A 140 4.36 -1.70 -10.59
N LEU A 141 4.51 -2.92 -11.11
CA LEU A 141 3.53 -4.00 -10.97
C LEU A 141 3.32 -4.38 -9.49
N ILE A 142 4.40 -4.56 -8.74
CA ILE A 142 4.35 -4.89 -7.30
C ILE A 142 3.61 -3.80 -6.54
N ARG A 143 3.91 -2.52 -6.78
CA ARG A 143 3.20 -1.41 -6.12
C ARG A 143 1.71 -1.40 -6.46
N ALA A 144 1.35 -1.57 -7.73
CA ALA A 144 -0.05 -1.68 -8.14
C ALA A 144 -0.74 -2.86 -7.44
N HIS A 145 -0.04 -3.99 -7.28
CA HIS A 145 -0.53 -5.16 -6.56
C HIS A 145 -0.71 -4.90 -5.06
N GLN A 146 0.24 -4.22 -4.41
CA GLN A 146 0.14 -3.84 -3.00
C GLN A 146 -0.99 -2.85 -2.76
N GLU A 147 -1.15 -1.85 -3.62
CA GLU A 147 -2.24 -0.87 -3.59
C GLU A 147 -3.60 -1.56 -3.75
N HIS A 148 -3.73 -2.46 -4.73
CA HIS A 148 -4.94 -3.24 -4.96
C HIS A 148 -5.36 -4.10 -3.75
N ASN A 149 -4.38 -4.62 -3.01
CA ASN A 149 -4.60 -5.47 -1.84
C ASN A 149 -4.57 -4.68 -0.51
N GLN A 150 -4.41 -3.36 -0.53
CA GLN A 150 -4.22 -2.54 0.69
C GLN A 150 -3.13 -3.11 1.62
N ASN A 151 -2.02 -3.56 1.01
CA ASN A 151 -0.91 -4.26 1.67
C ASN A 151 -1.27 -5.51 2.48
N HIS A 152 -2.43 -6.11 2.24
CA HIS A 152 -2.87 -7.28 2.99
C HIS A 152 -2.62 -8.58 2.21
N PHE A 153 -1.73 -9.42 2.74
CA PHE A 153 -1.34 -10.71 2.14
C PHE A 153 -1.49 -11.87 3.15
N PRO A 154 -2.72 -12.37 3.38
CA PRO A 154 -3.01 -13.37 4.42
C PRO A 154 -2.16 -14.63 4.36
N ASP A 155 -1.77 -15.08 3.16
CA ASP A 155 -1.01 -16.31 3.00
C ASP A 155 0.46 -16.12 3.41
N LEU A 156 1.07 -14.98 3.07
CA LEU A 156 2.42 -14.62 3.54
C LEU A 156 2.44 -14.39 5.06
N GLU A 157 1.39 -13.77 5.60
CA GLU A 157 1.19 -13.62 7.04
C GLU A 157 1.13 -14.97 7.74
N ARG A 158 0.30 -15.88 7.23
CA ARG A 158 0.12 -17.21 7.80
C ARG A 158 1.42 -18.00 7.78
N ALA A 159 2.13 -18.02 6.65
CA ALA A 159 3.41 -18.70 6.52
C ALA A 159 4.44 -18.17 7.52
N ALA A 160 4.54 -16.86 7.69
CA ALA A 160 5.46 -16.25 8.66
C ALA A 160 5.07 -16.55 10.12
N GLU A 161 3.77 -16.52 10.44
CA GLU A 161 3.26 -16.84 11.76
C GLU A 161 3.41 -18.33 12.14
N GLU A 162 3.30 -19.23 11.16
CA GLU A 162 3.54 -20.67 11.34
C GLU A 162 5.00 -20.95 11.67
N VAL A 163 5.94 -20.30 10.97
CA VAL A 163 7.39 -20.45 11.19
C VAL A 163 7.86 -19.78 12.48
N GLY A 164 7.37 -18.57 12.77
CA GLY A 164 7.76 -17.80 13.95
C GLY A 164 6.98 -18.16 15.23
N HIS A 165 5.92 -18.95 15.11
CA HIS A 165 4.96 -19.23 16.18
C HIS A 165 4.40 -17.97 16.85
N LYS A 166 4.23 -16.89 16.07
CA LYS A 166 3.75 -15.57 16.53
C LYS A 166 4.57 -14.97 17.69
N ARG A 167 5.82 -15.40 17.88
CA ARG A 167 6.71 -14.87 18.92
C ARG A 167 7.15 -13.45 18.57
N MET A 168 7.13 -12.57 19.56
CA MET A 168 7.59 -11.19 19.44
C MET A 168 8.03 -10.67 20.83
N PRO A 169 9.27 -10.17 20.99
CA PRO A 169 10.35 -10.15 20.00
C PRO A 169 10.92 -11.55 19.74
N ILE A 170 11.44 -11.78 18.53
CA ILE A 170 12.26 -12.96 18.21
C ILE A 170 13.74 -12.56 18.22
N SER A 171 14.58 -13.40 18.84
CA SER A 171 16.01 -13.19 19.01
C SER A 171 16.83 -13.69 17.80
N VAL A 172 18.09 -13.25 17.71
CA VAL A 172 19.05 -13.75 16.70
C VAL A 172 19.30 -15.26 16.88
N ALA A 173 19.31 -15.75 18.12
CA ALA A 173 19.49 -17.17 18.41
C ALA A 173 18.32 -18.00 17.87
N GLU A 174 17.08 -17.58 18.14
CA GLU A 174 15.88 -18.25 17.61
C GLU A 174 15.82 -18.22 16.08
N LEU A 175 16.19 -17.09 15.44
CA LEU A 175 16.28 -17.04 13.96
C LEU A 175 17.39 -17.95 13.42
N THR A 176 18.47 -18.14 14.17
CA THR A 176 19.55 -19.07 13.81
C THR A 176 19.05 -20.51 13.87
N GLU A 177 18.32 -20.87 14.92
CA GLU A 177 17.69 -22.19 15.07
C GLU A 177 16.70 -22.47 13.93
N ILE A 178 15.88 -21.48 13.55
CA ILE A 178 14.96 -21.61 12.40
C ILE A 178 15.74 -21.89 11.12
N LEU A 179 16.77 -21.11 10.79
CA LEU A 179 17.60 -21.34 9.60
C LEU A 179 18.26 -22.74 9.62
N GLN A 180 18.79 -23.16 10.77
CA GLN A 180 19.39 -24.47 10.94
C GLN A 180 18.38 -25.61 10.76
N SER A 181 17.12 -25.42 11.19
CA SER A 181 16.04 -26.41 10.96
C SER A 181 15.72 -26.61 9.48
N PHE A 182 15.98 -25.59 8.64
CA PHE A 182 15.93 -25.68 7.18
C PHE A 182 17.23 -26.22 6.55
N GLY A 183 18.19 -26.69 7.36
CA GLY A 183 19.48 -27.19 6.91
C GLY A 183 20.43 -26.10 6.41
N VAL A 184 20.20 -24.82 6.75
CA VAL A 184 21.04 -23.71 6.30
C VAL A 184 22.27 -23.57 7.20
N ILE A 185 23.46 -23.52 6.60
CA ILE A 185 24.73 -23.24 7.26
C ILE A 185 25.01 -21.74 7.18
N ILE A 186 25.23 -21.11 8.33
CA ILE A 186 25.55 -19.68 8.41
C ILE A 186 27.07 -19.49 8.40
N LYS A 187 27.57 -18.65 7.50
CA LYS A 187 28.98 -18.21 7.44
C LYS A 187 29.07 -16.70 7.49
N PHE A 188 30.10 -16.18 8.14
CA PHE A 188 30.37 -14.74 8.17
C PHE A 188 31.48 -14.35 7.19
N PHE A 189 31.37 -13.15 6.63
CA PHE A 189 32.41 -12.58 5.76
C PHE A 189 32.70 -11.12 6.13
N ARG A 190 33.95 -10.68 5.89
CA ARG A 190 34.37 -9.27 6.04
C ARG A 190 34.44 -8.53 4.71
N LYS A 191 34.97 -9.18 3.68
CA LYS A 191 35.06 -8.65 2.32
C LYS A 191 34.26 -9.55 1.40
N LEU A 192 33.51 -8.92 0.48
CA LEU A 192 32.73 -9.66 -0.50
C LEU A 192 33.68 -10.47 -1.41
N PRO A 193 33.43 -11.79 -1.61
CA PRO A 193 34.24 -12.61 -2.51
C PRO A 193 34.27 -12.03 -3.93
N GLN A 194 35.42 -12.11 -4.61
CA GLN A 194 35.58 -11.56 -5.97
C GLN A 194 34.62 -12.19 -6.99
N SER A 195 34.34 -13.49 -6.86
CA SER A 195 33.35 -14.19 -7.70
C SER A 195 31.95 -13.58 -7.59
N ILE A 196 31.58 -13.09 -6.40
CA ILE A 196 30.31 -12.43 -6.15
C ILE A 196 30.35 -10.96 -6.60
N LYS A 197 31.49 -10.27 -6.45
CA LYS A 197 31.66 -8.89 -6.95
C LYS A 197 31.51 -8.78 -8.47
N GLY A 198 31.99 -9.76 -9.23
CA GLY A 198 31.90 -9.74 -10.70
C GLY A 198 30.48 -9.94 -11.23
N GLU A 199 29.59 -10.54 -10.44
CA GLU A 199 28.19 -10.78 -10.82
C GLU A 199 27.24 -9.73 -10.23
N ILE A 200 27.71 -8.91 -9.28
CA ILE A 200 26.89 -7.92 -8.60
C ILE A 200 27.47 -6.54 -8.85
N ASN A 201 26.79 -5.75 -9.69
CA ASN A 201 27.09 -4.33 -9.88
C ASN A 201 26.65 -3.51 -8.66
N VAL A 202 27.43 -3.61 -7.58
CA VAL A 202 27.28 -2.75 -6.39
C VAL A 202 28.06 -1.47 -6.63
N THR A 203 27.41 -0.31 -6.50
CA THR A 203 28.09 0.99 -6.46
C THR A 203 29.03 1.06 -5.26
N ASP A 204 30.12 1.82 -5.35
CA ASP A 204 31.13 1.91 -4.27
C ASP A 204 30.55 2.35 -2.90
N ASP A 205 29.43 3.07 -2.90
CA ASP A 205 28.73 3.54 -1.69
C ASP A 205 27.81 2.48 -1.04
N ALA A 206 27.69 1.28 -1.60
CA ALA A 206 26.75 0.26 -1.14
C ALA A 206 27.45 -0.95 -0.52
N LEU A 207 26.89 -1.44 0.59
CA LEU A 207 27.43 -2.56 1.36
C LEU A 207 26.54 -3.79 1.20
N VAL A 208 27.09 -4.88 0.66
CA VAL A 208 26.40 -6.19 0.69
C VAL A 208 26.36 -6.70 2.12
N THR A 209 25.16 -6.83 2.66
CA THR A 209 24.90 -7.24 4.05
C THR A 209 24.76 -8.75 4.18
N SER A 210 24.12 -9.40 3.21
CA SER A 210 24.00 -10.85 3.19
C SER A 210 23.71 -11.39 1.79
N PHE A 211 24.00 -12.67 1.56
CA PHE A 211 23.58 -13.37 0.36
C PHE A 211 23.45 -14.88 0.59
N PHE A 212 22.55 -15.52 -0.15
CA PHE A 212 22.41 -16.97 -0.14
C PHE A 212 23.28 -17.60 -1.24
N ALA A 213 24.12 -18.56 -0.86
CA ALA A 213 24.90 -19.39 -1.76
C ALA A 213 24.29 -20.80 -1.78
N PRO A 214 23.66 -21.20 -2.90
CA PRO A 214 23.11 -22.53 -3.05
C PRO A 214 24.18 -23.62 -2.85
N PRO A 215 23.79 -24.80 -2.32
CA PRO A 215 22.42 -25.22 -2.02
C PRO A 215 21.92 -24.84 -0.61
N HIS A 216 22.80 -24.46 0.33
CA HIS A 216 22.42 -24.35 1.74
C HIS A 216 23.30 -23.41 2.58
N THR A 217 24.10 -22.52 2.00
CA THR A 217 24.97 -21.63 2.79
C THR A 217 24.46 -20.19 2.76
N LEU A 218 24.17 -19.62 3.93
CA LEU A 218 23.88 -18.20 4.09
C LEU A 218 25.15 -17.45 4.52
N TYR A 219 25.55 -16.46 3.72
CA TYR A 219 26.66 -15.57 4.05
C TYR A 219 26.14 -14.26 4.65
N LEU A 220 26.65 -13.90 5.83
CA LEU A 220 26.30 -12.68 6.56
C LEU A 220 27.55 -11.81 6.73
N ASN A 221 27.43 -10.50 6.52
CA ASN A 221 28.53 -9.59 6.74
C ASN A 221 28.81 -9.47 8.25
N GLU A 222 30.07 -9.51 8.68
CA GLU A 222 30.44 -9.34 10.09
C GLU A 222 30.00 -8.01 10.68
N SER A 223 29.84 -6.96 9.86
CA SER A 223 29.32 -5.66 10.31
C SER A 223 27.92 -5.77 10.94
N LEU A 224 27.11 -6.75 10.51
CA LEU A 224 25.77 -6.99 11.04
C LEU A 224 25.76 -7.38 12.53
N LYS A 225 26.86 -7.93 13.06
CA LYS A 225 26.96 -8.27 14.49
C LYS A 225 26.81 -7.05 15.41
N LYS A 226 27.14 -5.86 14.91
CA LYS A 226 27.00 -4.59 15.65
C LYS A 226 25.58 -4.00 15.56
N MET A 227 24.73 -4.55 14.69
CA MET A 227 23.36 -4.06 14.44
C MET A 227 22.36 -5.22 14.46
N PRO A 228 21.99 -5.72 15.66
CA PRO A 228 21.12 -6.88 15.81
C PRO A 228 19.80 -6.75 15.05
N THR A 229 19.15 -5.58 15.08
CA THR A 229 17.88 -5.35 14.37
C THR A 229 17.98 -5.57 12.86
N ARG A 230 19.10 -5.19 12.24
CA ARG A 230 19.34 -5.42 10.81
C ARG A 230 19.77 -6.86 10.52
N LEU A 231 20.60 -7.45 11.39
CA LEU A 231 20.94 -8.87 11.31
C LEU A 231 19.66 -9.74 11.31
N LYS A 232 18.73 -9.47 12.22
CA LYS A 232 17.45 -10.15 12.30
C LYS A 232 16.62 -9.99 11.03
N TYR A 233 16.57 -8.79 10.46
CA TYR A 233 15.88 -8.53 9.20
C TYR A 233 16.48 -9.34 8.03
N ASP A 234 17.81 -9.31 7.86
CA ASP A 234 18.48 -10.08 6.81
C ASP A 234 18.20 -11.59 6.98
N MET A 235 18.33 -12.13 8.19
CA MET A 235 18.03 -13.53 8.47
C MET A 235 16.56 -13.88 8.18
N ALA A 236 15.62 -13.01 8.57
CA ALA A 236 14.20 -13.21 8.33
C ALA A 236 13.84 -13.21 6.83
N VAL A 237 14.50 -12.37 6.01
CA VAL A 237 14.35 -12.40 4.54
C VAL A 237 14.80 -13.74 3.98
N HIS A 238 15.96 -14.26 4.43
CA HIS A 238 16.46 -15.56 3.97
C HIS A 238 15.63 -16.75 4.46
N ILE A 239 15.01 -16.66 5.65
CA ILE A 239 13.99 -17.62 6.09
C ILE A 239 12.80 -17.60 5.13
N GLY A 240 12.30 -16.40 4.76
CA GLY A 240 11.25 -16.25 3.76
C GLY A 240 11.62 -16.90 2.43
N HIS A 241 12.86 -16.71 1.97
CA HIS A 241 13.37 -17.36 0.76
C HIS A 241 13.37 -18.89 0.86
N CYS A 242 13.74 -19.45 2.02
CA CYS A 242 13.69 -20.90 2.25
C CYS A 242 12.26 -21.45 2.20
N VAL A 243 11.32 -20.73 2.82
CA VAL A 243 9.91 -21.15 2.98
C VAL A 243 9.12 -21.00 1.69
N LEU A 244 9.27 -19.88 0.99
CA LEU A 244 8.44 -19.51 -0.16
C LEU A 244 9.01 -20.02 -1.49
N HIS A 245 10.34 -20.21 -1.56
CA HIS A 245 11.03 -20.51 -2.83
C HIS A 245 11.93 -21.74 -2.74
N ASN A 246 11.75 -22.61 -1.74
CA ASN A 246 12.44 -23.90 -1.62
C ASN A 246 13.98 -23.84 -1.69
N ARG A 247 14.60 -22.71 -1.33
CA ARG A 247 16.06 -22.48 -1.48
C ARG A 247 16.54 -22.56 -2.95
N ASP A 248 15.63 -22.35 -3.90
CA ASP A 248 15.93 -22.31 -5.34
C ASP A 248 17.10 -21.34 -5.61
N GLY A 249 17.96 -21.71 -6.55
CA GLY A 249 19.34 -21.25 -6.69
C GLY A 249 19.53 -19.78 -7.09
N LEU A 250 18.48 -18.98 -7.00
CA LEU A 250 18.47 -17.57 -7.35
C LEU A 250 19.10 -16.77 -6.20
N LYS A 251 20.16 -16.02 -6.52
CA LYS A 251 20.98 -15.31 -5.53
C LYS A 251 20.19 -14.18 -4.89
N SER A 252 19.52 -14.45 -3.77
CA SER A 252 18.98 -13.39 -2.91
C SER A 252 20.14 -12.65 -2.25
N VAL A 253 20.34 -11.38 -2.62
CA VAL A 253 21.41 -10.53 -2.12
C VAL A 253 20.81 -9.31 -1.45
N MET A 254 21.21 -9.07 -0.20
CA MET A 254 20.80 -7.92 0.59
C MET A 254 21.90 -6.86 0.58
N VAL A 255 21.49 -5.61 0.37
CA VAL A 255 22.39 -4.45 0.28
C VAL A 255 21.91 -3.32 1.20
N ALA A 256 22.85 -2.63 1.84
CA ALA A 256 22.65 -1.36 2.54
C ALA A 256 23.24 -0.21 1.72
N GLY A 257 22.68 0.99 1.86
CA GLY A 257 23.08 2.16 1.07
C GLY A 257 22.04 2.65 0.07
N SER A 258 22.37 3.81 -0.50
CA SER A 258 21.66 4.45 -1.62
C SER A 258 21.73 3.62 -2.91
N GLY A 259 22.73 2.75 -3.06
CA GLY A 259 22.94 1.92 -4.26
C GLY A 259 21.98 0.74 -4.46
N SER A 260 20.97 0.54 -3.60
CA SER A 260 20.08 -0.62 -3.67
C SER A 260 18.98 -0.52 -4.75
N ALA A 261 19.27 0.10 -5.89
CA ALA A 261 18.44 0.01 -7.09
C ALA A 261 19.24 -0.70 -8.19
N GLY A 262 19.48 -1.99 -8.01
CA GLY A 262 19.96 -2.86 -9.09
C GLY A 262 21.14 -3.74 -8.68
N LEU A 263 20.85 -4.99 -8.31
CA LEU A 263 21.70 -6.06 -8.82
C LEU A 263 21.38 -6.17 -10.32
N ASN A 264 22.41 -6.17 -11.16
CA ASN A 264 22.39 -6.14 -12.63
C ASN A 264 21.97 -4.79 -13.26
N SER A 265 22.89 -3.84 -13.35
CA SER A 265 22.99 -3.02 -14.55
C SER A 265 23.90 -3.73 -15.53
N GLY A 266 23.36 -4.55 -16.44
CA GLY A 266 24.13 -5.08 -17.56
C GLY A 266 24.81 -3.95 -18.34
N THR A 267 25.73 -4.32 -19.23
CA THR A 267 26.28 -3.38 -20.22
C THR A 267 25.14 -2.66 -20.98
N PRO A 268 25.33 -1.41 -21.44
CA PRO A 268 24.27 -0.64 -22.12
C PRO A 268 23.61 -1.35 -23.31
N GLU A 269 24.27 -2.36 -23.88
CA GLU A 269 23.78 -3.16 -25.01
C GLU A 269 22.72 -4.22 -24.60
N ASP A 270 22.72 -4.71 -23.34
CA ASP A 270 21.75 -5.68 -22.80
C ASP A 270 20.48 -5.03 -22.23
N MET A 271 20.41 -3.70 -22.21
CA MET A 271 19.30 -2.93 -21.59
C MET A 271 18.03 -2.86 -22.45
N SER A 272 18.02 -3.53 -23.62
CA SER A 272 16.97 -3.40 -24.64
C SER A 272 15.86 -4.46 -24.53
N GLU A 273 16.08 -5.56 -23.79
CA GLU A 273 15.05 -6.58 -23.58
C GLU A 273 14.62 -6.65 -22.10
N VAL A 274 13.31 -6.58 -21.88
CA VAL A 274 12.70 -6.80 -20.56
C VAL A 274 12.81 -8.28 -20.22
N ASP A 275 13.80 -8.64 -19.40
CA ASP A 275 13.96 -10.03 -18.94
C ASP A 275 12.85 -10.40 -17.95
N ALA A 276 12.10 -11.46 -18.26
CA ALA A 276 11.08 -12.02 -17.37
C ALA A 276 11.69 -12.47 -16.02
N GLN A 277 12.98 -12.81 -16.02
CA GLN A 277 13.70 -13.20 -14.83
C GLN A 277 13.86 -12.04 -13.83
N ASP A 278 14.09 -10.81 -14.30
CA ASP A 278 14.16 -9.62 -13.44
C ASP A 278 12.84 -9.34 -12.71
N ILE A 279 11.72 -9.57 -13.41
CA ILE A 279 10.38 -9.44 -12.85
C ILE A 279 10.17 -10.48 -11.75
N LEU A 280 10.56 -11.73 -12.02
CA LEU A 280 10.48 -12.81 -11.04
C LEU A 280 11.34 -12.51 -9.80
N TYR A 281 12.56 -12.01 -9.98
CA TYR A 281 13.44 -11.63 -8.86
C TYR A 281 12.84 -10.52 -8.01
N ALA A 282 12.36 -9.45 -8.62
CA ALA A 282 11.72 -8.36 -7.89
C ALA A 282 10.48 -8.83 -7.12
N TRP A 283 9.70 -9.76 -7.69
CA TRP A 283 8.55 -10.36 -7.02
C TRP A 283 8.96 -11.20 -5.81
N ARG A 284 9.95 -12.09 -5.95
CA ARG A 284 10.49 -12.90 -4.85
C ARG A 284 11.08 -12.03 -3.74
N ASP A 285 11.82 -10.97 -4.08
CA ASP A 285 12.36 -10.00 -3.14
C ASP A 285 11.23 -9.34 -2.32
N PHE A 286 10.13 -8.97 -2.99
CA PHE A 286 8.94 -8.43 -2.33
C PHE A 286 8.32 -9.45 -1.36
N GLU A 287 8.07 -10.68 -1.79
CA GLU A 287 7.46 -11.73 -0.96
C GLU A 287 8.30 -12.03 0.28
N CYS A 288 9.62 -12.19 0.11
CA CYS A 288 10.54 -12.46 1.21
C CYS A 288 10.66 -11.26 2.17
N SER A 289 10.65 -10.03 1.65
CA SER A 289 10.65 -8.80 2.46
C SER A 289 9.37 -8.64 3.28
N PHE A 290 8.21 -8.92 2.67
CA PHE A 290 6.93 -8.90 3.38
C PHE A 290 6.88 -10.00 4.45
N PHE A 291 7.28 -11.22 4.10
CA PHE A 291 7.39 -12.35 5.03
C PHE A 291 8.29 -12.00 6.22
N ALA A 292 9.46 -11.41 5.98
CA ALA A 292 10.38 -11.01 7.05
C ALA A 292 9.73 -10.02 8.03
N GLY A 293 8.98 -9.04 7.52
CA GLY A 293 8.20 -8.12 8.35
C GLY A 293 7.13 -8.84 9.17
N ALA A 294 6.42 -9.80 8.59
CA ALA A 294 5.41 -10.60 9.29
C ALA A 294 6.02 -11.56 10.33
N LEU A 295 7.22 -12.11 10.07
CA LEU A 295 7.93 -12.99 11.00
C LEU A 295 8.43 -12.23 12.22
N LEU A 296 9.06 -11.08 12.01
CA LEU A 296 9.60 -10.24 13.09
C LEU A 296 8.52 -9.48 13.86
N CYS A 297 7.41 -9.16 13.18
CA CYS A 297 6.29 -8.42 13.74
C CYS A 297 4.97 -9.12 13.37
N PRO A 298 4.63 -10.25 14.03
CA PRO A 298 3.39 -10.99 13.79
C PRO A 298 2.16 -10.10 13.94
N LYS A 299 1.13 -10.35 13.12
CA LYS A 299 0.05 -9.37 12.90
C LYS A 299 -0.67 -8.96 14.18
N VAL A 300 -1.10 -9.94 14.98
CA VAL A 300 -1.87 -9.68 16.21
C VAL A 300 -1.00 -9.08 17.32
N PRO A 301 0.15 -9.69 17.72
CA PRO A 301 1.01 -9.13 18.75
C PRO A 301 1.51 -7.72 18.41
N PHE A 302 1.95 -7.49 17.18
CA PHE A 302 2.49 -6.18 16.80
C PHE A 302 1.41 -5.11 16.74
N ARG A 303 0.20 -5.44 16.28
CA ARG A 303 -0.95 -4.52 16.36
C ARG A 303 -1.25 -4.10 17.80
N GLN A 304 -1.30 -5.06 18.74
CA GLN A 304 -1.55 -4.75 20.15
C GLN A 304 -0.46 -3.84 20.74
N LEU A 305 0.80 -4.03 20.33
CA LEU A 305 1.89 -3.14 20.70
C LEU A 305 1.67 -1.73 20.15
N LEU A 306 1.37 -1.60 18.85
CA LEU A 306 1.11 -0.31 18.21
C LEU A 306 -0.06 0.42 18.86
N ASP A 307 -1.15 -0.28 19.16
CA ASP A 307 -2.33 0.29 19.80
C ASP A 307 -1.98 0.83 21.21
N ARG A 308 -1.18 0.11 22.00
CA ARG A 308 -0.73 0.60 23.34
C ARG A 308 0.22 1.79 23.25
N GLN A 309 0.96 1.93 22.16
CA GLN A 309 1.97 2.97 21.96
C GLN A 309 1.48 4.12 21.07
N GLY A 310 0.19 4.15 20.73
CA GLY A 310 -0.39 5.18 19.86
C GLY A 310 0.29 5.25 18.49
N TYR A 311 0.71 4.12 17.92
CA TYR A 311 1.45 4.03 16.65
C TYR A 311 2.76 4.85 16.60
N SER A 312 3.43 5.07 17.73
CA SER A 312 4.74 5.73 17.77
C SER A 312 5.78 5.00 16.92
N VAL A 313 6.62 5.74 16.17
CA VAL A 313 7.76 5.18 15.43
C VAL A 313 8.78 4.45 16.31
N THR A 314 8.83 4.78 17.61
CA THR A 314 9.72 4.12 18.58
C THR A 314 9.22 2.74 19.03
N SER A 315 7.99 2.35 18.67
CA SER A 315 7.42 1.02 18.98
C SER A 315 8.30 -0.12 18.46
N GLY A 316 9.07 0.11 17.40
CA GLY A 316 10.05 -0.85 16.88
C GLY A 316 11.09 -1.28 17.91
N ASN A 317 11.49 -0.39 18.83
CA ASN A 317 12.47 -0.72 19.88
C ASN A 317 11.94 -1.80 20.83
N MET A 318 10.64 -1.79 21.15
CA MET A 318 10.02 -2.79 22.03
C MET A 318 9.85 -4.15 21.35
N ALA A 319 9.69 -4.15 20.02
CA ALA A 319 9.71 -5.37 19.20
C ALA A 319 11.14 -5.79 18.77
N ASP A 320 12.16 -5.04 19.20
CA ASP A 320 13.56 -5.22 18.81
C ASP A 320 13.75 -5.27 17.28
N VAL A 321 13.11 -4.34 16.55
CA VAL A 321 13.24 -4.17 15.10
C VAL A 321 13.62 -2.74 14.74
N SER A 322 14.14 -2.54 13.53
CA SER A 322 14.46 -1.19 13.07
C SER A 322 13.20 -0.36 12.82
N VAL A 323 13.33 0.97 12.90
CA VAL A 323 12.24 1.91 12.61
C VAL A 323 11.65 1.68 11.21
N SER A 324 12.49 1.36 10.22
CA SER A 324 12.04 1.01 8.86
C SER A 324 11.14 -0.21 8.81
N VAL A 325 11.44 -1.26 9.58
CA VAL A 325 10.59 -2.46 9.65
C VAL A 325 9.29 -2.12 10.37
N ALA A 326 9.35 -1.42 11.50
CA ALA A 326 8.17 -1.03 12.27
C ALA A 326 7.20 -0.17 11.44
N MET A 327 7.69 0.89 10.79
CA MET A 327 6.88 1.80 9.97
C MET A 327 6.28 1.11 8.74
N ARG A 328 7.04 0.27 8.03
CA ARG A 328 6.48 -0.56 6.95
C ARG A 328 5.38 -1.47 7.47
N ARG A 329 5.59 -2.08 8.63
CA ARG A 329 4.63 -3.01 9.21
C ARG A 329 3.34 -2.34 9.69
N MET A 330 3.40 -1.10 10.19
CA MET A 330 2.20 -0.31 10.53
C MET A 330 1.19 -0.29 9.38
N THR A 331 1.67 -0.12 8.14
CA THR A 331 0.82 -0.06 6.94
C THR A 331 0.08 -1.35 6.61
N ALA A 332 0.50 -2.50 7.16
CA ALA A 332 -0.08 -3.81 6.89
C ALA A 332 -0.92 -4.35 8.07
N VAL A 333 -0.61 -3.94 9.31
CA VAL A 333 -1.30 -4.46 10.50
C VAL A 333 -2.34 -3.52 11.08
N SER A 334 -2.26 -2.21 10.80
CA SER A 334 -3.21 -1.22 11.27
C SER A 334 -4.63 -1.57 10.83
N PRO A 335 -5.66 -1.34 11.68
CA PRO A 335 -7.05 -1.51 11.26
C PRO A 335 -7.49 -0.40 10.28
N TYR A 336 -6.80 0.74 10.27
CA TYR A 336 -7.04 1.81 9.31
C TYR A 336 -6.27 1.51 8.01
N PRO A 337 -6.89 1.47 6.83
CA PRO A 337 -6.22 1.01 5.60
C PRO A 337 -5.55 2.12 4.79
N HIS A 338 -5.80 3.39 5.10
CA HIS A 338 -5.41 4.53 4.26
C HIS A 338 -4.00 5.05 4.57
N TRP A 339 -3.00 4.15 4.57
CA TRP A 339 -1.61 4.46 4.85
C TRP A 339 -0.76 4.71 3.59
N HIS A 340 0.33 5.43 3.77
CA HIS A 340 1.46 5.44 2.86
C HIS A 340 2.78 5.32 3.65
N PHE A 341 3.82 4.84 2.98
CA PHE A 341 5.17 4.75 3.52
C PHE A 341 6.20 5.11 2.44
N PHE A 342 7.21 5.89 2.82
CA PHE A 342 8.32 6.32 1.97
C PHE A 342 9.66 6.12 2.70
N ASP A 343 10.66 5.59 1.98
CA ASP A 343 12.06 5.57 2.37
C ASP A 343 12.87 6.37 1.34
N ALA A 344 13.34 7.55 1.74
CA ALA A 344 13.88 8.58 0.85
C ALA A 344 15.36 8.86 1.10
N TYR A 345 16.17 8.78 0.04
CA TYR A 345 17.59 9.10 0.04
C TYR A 345 17.84 10.42 -0.71
N PRO A 346 18.78 11.27 -0.26
CA PRO A 346 19.25 12.42 -1.03
C PRO A 346 19.98 11.97 -2.33
N PRO A 347 19.95 12.77 -3.40
CA PRO A 347 19.11 13.94 -3.66
C PRO A 347 17.78 13.56 -4.34
N GLY A 348 16.82 12.98 -3.59
CA GLY A 348 15.44 12.82 -4.04
C GLY A 348 15.06 11.44 -4.61
N ARG A 349 15.73 10.37 -4.19
CA ARG A 349 15.44 8.99 -4.61
C ARG A 349 14.64 8.25 -3.54
N LEU A 350 13.45 7.70 -3.83
CA LEU A 350 12.83 6.74 -2.89
C LEU A 350 13.27 5.31 -3.19
N LYS A 351 13.76 4.66 -2.15
CA LYS A 351 14.16 3.25 -2.15
C LYS A 351 12.96 2.31 -2.01
N ALA A 352 12.00 2.68 -1.18
CA ALA A 352 10.79 1.90 -0.94
C ALA A 352 9.57 2.81 -0.85
N VAL A 353 8.46 2.37 -1.43
CA VAL A 353 7.21 3.14 -1.49
C VAL A 353 5.99 2.22 -1.38
N TYR A 354 5.07 2.57 -0.51
CA TYR A 354 3.73 1.99 -0.42
C TYR A 354 2.66 3.09 -0.29
N ARG A 355 1.48 2.93 -0.90
CA ARG A 355 0.44 3.98 -1.00
C ARG A 355 -0.99 3.44 -0.96
N GLY A 356 -1.39 2.81 0.13
CA GLY A 356 -2.76 2.31 0.35
C GLY A 356 -3.87 3.38 0.32
N ASN A 357 -3.52 4.66 0.54
CA ASN A 357 -4.42 5.80 0.37
C ASN A 357 -4.44 6.40 -1.04
N GLY A 358 -3.58 5.95 -1.96
CA GLY A 358 -3.49 6.52 -3.29
C GLY A 358 -2.89 7.92 -3.35
N ILE A 359 -2.16 8.36 -2.31
CA ILE A 359 -1.44 9.65 -2.34
C ILE A 359 -0.59 9.74 -3.62
N PRO A 360 -0.64 10.84 -4.39
CA PRO A 360 0.28 11.05 -5.50
C PRO A 360 1.74 10.93 -5.04
N LEU A 361 2.60 10.32 -5.85
CA LEU A 361 4.03 10.29 -5.56
C LEU A 361 4.62 11.70 -5.66
N PRO A 362 5.67 12.03 -4.87
CA PRO A 362 6.42 13.27 -5.06
C PRO A 362 7.14 13.37 -6.40
N TRP A 363 7.20 12.27 -7.15
CA TRP A 363 7.93 12.19 -8.40
C TRP A 363 7.46 11.00 -9.24
N GLY A 364 7.59 11.13 -10.55
CA GLY A 364 7.32 10.05 -11.50
C GLY A 364 8.56 9.17 -11.66
N ASN A 365 8.42 7.88 -11.34
CA ASN A 365 9.43 6.81 -11.50
C ASN A 365 10.72 6.98 -10.70
N MET A 366 11.42 5.87 -10.43
CA MET A 366 12.61 5.75 -9.56
C MET A 366 13.86 6.60 -9.94
N ARG A 367 13.70 7.70 -10.69
CA ARG A 367 14.74 8.63 -11.14
C ARG A 367 14.80 9.94 -10.34
N MET A 368 15.92 10.64 -10.39
CA MET A 368 16.09 11.94 -9.71
C MET A 368 15.06 12.98 -10.21
N VAL A 369 14.62 13.86 -9.32
CA VAL A 369 13.57 14.87 -9.58
C VAL A 369 14.23 16.22 -9.73
N GLU A 370 13.90 16.96 -10.78
CA GLU A 370 14.46 18.30 -11.02
C GLU A 370 13.86 19.37 -10.10
N ASP A 371 12.61 19.21 -9.61
CA ASP A 371 11.95 20.19 -8.72
C ASP A 371 10.99 19.56 -7.66
N PRO A 372 11.52 18.99 -6.56
CA PRO A 372 10.70 18.44 -5.48
C PRO A 372 10.08 19.53 -4.59
N CYS A 373 8.83 19.29 -4.14
CA CYS A 373 8.15 20.20 -3.20
C CYS A 373 8.87 20.28 -1.85
N GLN A 374 9.57 21.39 -1.58
CA GLN A 374 10.34 21.61 -0.35
C GLN A 374 9.49 21.67 0.94
N HIS A 375 8.16 21.71 0.82
CA HIS A 375 7.24 21.74 1.98
C HIS A 375 6.83 20.35 2.47
N TRP A 376 7.14 19.29 1.70
CA TRP A 376 6.87 17.95 2.17
C TRP A 376 7.84 17.56 3.29
N ALA A 377 7.31 16.97 4.37
CA ALA A 377 8.09 16.58 5.55
C ALA A 377 9.32 15.72 5.20
N VAL A 378 9.19 14.83 4.22
CA VAL A 378 10.28 13.97 3.73
C VAL A 378 11.49 14.79 3.26
N PHE A 379 11.27 15.87 2.50
CA PHE A 379 12.35 16.70 1.96
C PHE A 379 12.93 17.66 3.00
N ARG A 380 12.08 18.22 3.85
CA ARG A 380 12.54 19.08 4.95
C ARG A 380 13.48 18.33 5.87
N ASN A 381 13.13 17.10 6.21
CA ASN A 381 13.93 16.30 7.13
C ASN A 381 15.22 15.78 6.50
N ILE A 382 15.29 15.62 5.17
CA ILE A 382 16.53 15.25 4.48
C ILE A 382 17.63 16.28 4.76
N ASN A 383 17.25 17.57 4.80
CA ASN A 383 18.17 18.68 5.07
C ASN A 383 18.27 19.03 6.56
N ALA A 384 17.45 18.43 7.43
CA ALA A 384 17.47 18.68 8.86
C ALA A 384 18.50 17.77 9.55
N LEU A 385 19.36 18.36 10.39
CA LEU A 385 20.39 17.66 11.17
C LEU A 385 19.84 16.99 12.46
N THR A 386 18.53 16.76 12.54
CA THR A 386 17.88 16.25 13.75
C THR A 386 17.41 14.81 13.55
N ASN A 387 17.73 13.94 14.51
CA ASN A 387 17.24 12.55 14.55
C ASN A 387 15.86 12.42 15.23
N GLU A 388 15.25 13.54 15.63
CA GLU A 388 13.92 13.54 16.21
C GLU A 388 12.84 13.34 15.15
N SER A 389 11.79 12.60 15.50
CA SER A 389 10.63 12.42 14.65
C SER A 389 9.77 13.69 14.59
N SER A 390 9.35 14.09 13.39
CA SER A 390 8.46 15.23 13.18
C SER A 390 7.12 14.78 12.63
N ALA A 391 6.03 15.23 13.27
CA ALA A 391 4.67 15.07 12.78
C ALA A 391 4.22 16.32 12.01
N GLN A 392 3.50 16.15 10.90
CA GLN A 392 3.05 17.26 10.05
C GLN A 392 1.64 17.00 9.51
N ILE A 393 0.75 17.99 9.67
CA ILE A 393 -0.53 18.06 8.95
C ILE A 393 -0.30 18.73 7.60
N SER A 394 -0.70 18.05 6.52
CA SER A 394 -0.47 18.50 5.15
C SER A 394 -1.74 18.46 4.34
N ILE A 395 -1.93 19.44 3.46
CA ILE A 395 -3.04 19.47 2.50
C ILE A 395 -2.47 19.32 1.10
N LEU A 396 -3.00 18.35 0.37
CA LEU A 396 -2.61 18.04 -1.01
C LEU A 396 -3.86 17.96 -1.88
N ASN A 397 -3.84 18.68 -3.00
CA ASN A 397 -4.86 18.54 -4.03
C ASN A 397 -4.67 17.22 -4.79
N VAL A 398 -5.68 16.38 -4.78
CA VAL A 398 -5.75 15.13 -5.54
C VAL A 398 -6.97 15.22 -6.45
N GLN A 399 -6.75 15.18 -7.77
CA GLN A 399 -7.82 15.30 -8.78
C GLN A 399 -8.70 16.56 -8.59
N GLY A 400 -8.08 17.69 -8.27
CA GLY A 400 -8.79 18.96 -8.07
C GLY A 400 -9.49 19.12 -6.72
N LYS A 401 -9.44 18.12 -5.83
CA LYS A 401 -10.01 18.20 -4.47
C LYS A 401 -8.91 18.15 -3.40
N PRO A 402 -8.92 19.03 -2.38
CA PRO A 402 -7.97 18.95 -1.28
C PRO A 402 -8.25 17.74 -0.41
N ARG A 403 -7.18 17.11 0.07
CA ARG A 403 -7.22 16.05 1.08
C ARG A 403 -6.24 16.37 2.19
N ILE A 404 -6.61 16.00 3.41
CA ILE A 404 -5.81 16.21 4.61
C ILE A 404 -5.03 14.94 4.89
N TYR A 405 -3.72 15.06 4.95
CA TYR A 405 -2.82 14.00 5.35
C TYR A 405 -2.15 14.37 6.67
N CYS A 406 -1.82 13.36 7.45
CA CYS A 406 -0.88 13.50 8.54
C CYS A 406 0.28 12.54 8.29
N CYS A 407 1.51 12.99 8.52
CA CYS A 407 2.71 12.19 8.34
C CYS A 407 3.63 12.32 9.56
N GLU A 408 4.31 11.23 9.90
CA GLU A 408 5.45 11.22 10.80
C GLU A 408 6.72 10.86 10.02
N SER A 409 7.76 11.68 10.16
CA SER A 409 9.03 11.55 9.45
C SER A 409 10.22 11.56 10.41
N ILE A 410 11.24 10.74 10.13
CA ILE A 410 12.47 10.63 10.94
C ILE A 410 13.69 10.50 10.02
N ASN A 411 14.75 11.25 10.32
CA ASN A 411 16.05 11.16 9.64
C ASN A 411 16.93 10.14 10.36
N LEU A 412 17.53 9.22 9.61
CA LEU A 412 18.39 8.16 10.11
C LEU A 412 19.61 8.02 9.20
N SER A 413 20.65 7.36 9.69
CA SER A 413 21.77 6.89 8.87
C SER A 413 21.68 5.38 8.73
N ASP A 414 21.88 4.87 7.52
CA ASP A 414 21.93 3.43 7.29
C ASP A 414 23.32 2.84 7.61
N LEU A 415 23.49 1.54 7.32
CA LEU A 415 24.72 0.80 7.56
C LEU A 415 25.95 1.30 6.78
N SER A 416 25.75 2.02 5.67
CA SER A 416 26.83 2.67 4.91
C SER A 416 27.01 4.14 5.33
N SER A 417 26.44 4.54 6.47
CA SER A 417 26.44 5.92 6.96
C SER A 417 25.77 6.90 6.01
N THR A 418 24.90 6.40 5.11
CA THR A 418 24.14 7.25 4.20
C THR A 418 22.88 7.71 4.90
N ASN A 419 22.64 9.03 4.93
CA ASN A 419 21.43 9.58 5.52
C ASN A 419 20.21 9.30 4.64
N HIS A 420 19.09 9.00 5.28
CA HIS A 420 17.80 8.80 4.63
C HIS A 420 16.66 9.19 5.56
N VAL A 421 15.51 9.52 4.98
CA VAL A 421 14.29 9.86 5.72
C VAL A 421 13.25 8.79 5.53
N LEU A 422 12.78 8.25 6.65
CA LEU A 422 11.61 7.39 6.70
C LEU A 422 10.39 8.24 6.98
N CYS A 423 9.30 7.97 6.26
CA CYS A 423 8.03 8.65 6.47
C CYS A 423 6.89 7.67 6.38
N ALA A 424 5.99 7.71 7.37
CA ALA A 424 4.71 7.02 7.35
C ALA A 424 3.64 8.09 7.48
N GLY A 425 2.53 7.92 6.76
CA GLY A 425 1.43 8.84 6.88
C GLY A 425 0.11 8.23 6.50
N ILE A 426 -0.95 8.95 6.83
CA ILE A 426 -2.33 8.54 6.64
C ILE A 426 -3.12 9.65 5.98
N ASP A 427 -4.13 9.27 5.20
CA ASP A 427 -5.18 10.18 4.75
C ASP A 427 -6.23 10.29 5.86
N LEU A 428 -6.57 11.49 6.31
CA LEU A 428 -7.54 11.70 7.38
C LEU A 428 -8.98 11.78 6.85
N ASN A 429 -9.19 12.05 5.56
CA ASN A 429 -10.53 12.29 5.00
C ASN A 429 -11.50 11.12 5.25
N PRO A 430 -11.14 9.84 5.00
CA PRO A 430 -12.06 8.72 5.27
C PRO A 430 -12.45 8.62 6.75
N ALA A 431 -11.53 8.95 7.67
CA ALA A 431 -11.80 8.95 9.09
C ALA A 431 -12.70 10.11 9.53
N ILE A 432 -12.55 11.29 8.92
CA ILE A 432 -13.42 12.47 9.13
C ILE A 432 -14.86 12.17 8.64
N GLU A 433 -14.99 11.59 7.44
CA GLU A 433 -16.28 11.19 6.87
C GLU A 433 -16.99 10.13 7.73
N ALA A 434 -16.23 9.17 8.27
CA ALA A 434 -16.76 8.16 9.19
C ALA A 434 -17.26 8.76 10.52
N GLN A 435 -16.83 9.97 10.90
CA GLN A 435 -17.38 10.73 12.03
C GLN A 435 -18.61 11.56 11.66
N GLY A 436 -19.13 11.45 10.43
CA GLY A 436 -20.28 12.21 9.94
C GLY A 436 -19.98 13.66 9.60
N LYS A 437 -18.70 14.01 9.39
CA LYS A 437 -18.26 15.36 9.03
C LYS A 437 -17.94 15.46 7.55
N ASP A 438 -18.06 16.67 6.99
CA ASP A 438 -17.68 16.94 5.61
C ASP A 438 -16.16 17.16 5.51
N ALA A 439 -15.45 16.10 5.15
CA ALA A 439 -14.00 16.15 5.00
C ALA A 439 -13.54 17.09 3.88
N LEU A 440 -14.35 17.28 2.83
CA LEU A 440 -14.01 18.18 1.74
C LEU A 440 -14.13 19.64 2.19
N ALA A 441 -15.20 19.99 2.90
CA ALA A 441 -15.38 21.34 3.44
C ALA A 441 -14.25 21.71 4.41
N ILE A 442 -13.90 20.80 5.34
CA ILE A 442 -12.79 21.00 6.28
C ILE A 442 -11.45 21.17 5.53
N ALA A 443 -11.23 20.37 4.49
CA ALA A 443 -10.00 20.43 3.70
C ALA A 443 -9.89 21.73 2.87
N GLU A 444 -10.99 22.24 2.34
CA GLU A 444 -11.02 23.53 1.63
C GLU A 444 -10.82 24.70 2.60
N GLU A 445 -11.52 24.72 3.75
CA GLU A 445 -11.33 25.76 4.77
C GLU A 445 -9.87 25.81 5.23
N LEU A 446 -9.27 24.66 5.56
CA LEU A 446 -7.87 24.62 5.99
C LEU A 446 -6.91 25.05 4.88
N LYS A 447 -7.23 24.75 3.62
CA LYS A 447 -6.45 25.17 2.46
C LYS A 447 -6.52 26.68 2.23
N GLU A 448 -7.69 27.29 2.40
CA GLU A 448 -7.87 28.74 2.31
C GLU A 448 -7.07 29.46 3.39
N VAL A 449 -7.20 29.03 4.65
CA VAL A 449 -6.44 29.56 5.79
C VAL A 449 -4.92 29.46 5.55
N CYS A 450 -4.44 28.34 5.01
CA CYS A 450 -3.02 28.22 4.66
C CYS A 450 -2.62 29.19 3.54
N ASN A 451 -3.44 29.34 2.50
CA ASN A 451 -3.14 30.24 1.38
C ASN A 451 -3.08 31.71 1.80
N GLU A 452 -3.94 32.16 2.70
CA GLU A 452 -3.90 33.53 3.24
C GLU A 452 -2.58 33.84 3.95
N LYS A 453 -1.93 32.83 4.54
CA LYS A 453 -0.63 32.94 5.23
C LYS A 453 0.55 32.43 4.39
N GLY A 454 0.44 32.48 3.05
CA GLY A 454 1.54 32.14 2.14
C GLY A 454 1.83 30.64 2.03
N GLY A 455 0.91 29.78 2.49
CA GLY A 455 0.87 28.33 2.31
C GLY A 455 1.14 27.49 3.57
N SER A 456 1.29 28.11 4.74
CA SER A 456 1.36 27.45 6.05
C SER A 456 0.60 28.27 7.08
N ALA A 457 -0.19 27.63 7.95
CA ALA A 457 -0.97 28.34 8.96
C ALA A 457 -1.27 27.48 10.18
N GLU A 458 -1.46 28.13 11.33
CA GLU A 458 -2.09 27.50 12.50
C GLU A 458 -3.48 26.98 12.15
N ILE A 459 -3.83 25.81 12.71
CA ILE A 459 -5.10 25.13 12.45
C ILE A 459 -6.21 25.83 13.25
N PRO A 460 -7.31 26.27 12.62
CA PRO A 460 -8.45 26.86 13.31
C PRO A 460 -9.00 25.97 14.43
N ALA A 461 -9.48 26.58 15.53
CA ALA A 461 -9.93 25.83 16.71
C ALA A 461 -11.05 24.82 16.42
N SER A 462 -11.98 25.15 15.52
CA SER A 462 -13.04 24.27 15.02
C SER A 462 -12.44 23.01 14.37
N ILE A 463 -11.58 23.20 13.37
CA ILE A 463 -10.89 22.12 12.65
C ILE A 463 -10.01 21.31 13.59
N LYS A 464 -9.28 21.97 14.50
CA LYS A 464 -8.41 21.31 15.48
C LYS A 464 -9.22 20.37 16.38
N SER A 465 -10.39 20.81 16.88
CA SER A 465 -11.31 19.96 17.65
C SER A 465 -11.77 18.74 16.84
N ASP A 466 -12.10 18.95 15.56
CA ASP A 466 -12.56 17.89 14.68
C ASP A 466 -11.49 16.83 14.42
N LEU A 467 -10.28 17.27 14.09
CA LEU A 467 -9.14 16.39 13.85
C LEU A 467 -8.64 15.72 15.14
N THR A 468 -8.77 16.37 16.30
CA THR A 468 -8.45 15.75 17.60
C THR A 468 -9.38 14.57 17.89
N SER A 469 -10.67 14.69 17.57
CA SER A 469 -11.60 13.56 17.68
C SER A 469 -11.18 12.39 16.79
N VAL A 470 -10.81 12.69 15.53
CA VAL A 470 -10.29 11.68 14.60
C VAL A 470 -9.02 11.02 15.12
N ALA A 471 -8.08 11.81 15.66
CA ALA A 471 -6.83 11.30 16.20
C ALA A 471 -7.05 10.28 17.33
N LYS A 472 -7.97 10.58 18.27
CA LYS A 472 -8.34 9.69 19.37
C LYS A 472 -8.96 8.39 18.90
N ILE A 473 -9.80 8.45 17.87
CA ILE A 473 -10.51 7.28 17.33
C ILE A 473 -9.56 6.36 16.55
N LEU A 474 -8.65 6.95 15.77
CA LEU A 474 -7.59 6.21 15.10
C LEU A 474 -6.56 5.68 16.09
N ASN A 475 -6.45 6.31 17.27
CA ASN A 475 -5.43 6.04 18.28
C ASN A 475 -4.01 6.18 17.72
N ILE A 476 -3.81 7.17 16.86
CA ILE A 476 -2.52 7.47 16.22
C ILE A 476 -1.99 8.77 16.81
N GLY A 477 -1.09 8.66 17.78
CA GLY A 477 -0.65 9.78 18.63
C GLY A 477 0.12 10.87 17.87
N TRP A 478 0.76 10.54 16.76
CA TRP A 478 1.41 11.53 15.92
C TRP A 478 0.43 12.42 15.13
N VAL A 479 -0.86 12.05 15.03
CA VAL A 479 -1.89 12.98 14.53
C VAL A 479 -2.08 14.13 15.51
N GLU A 480 -2.26 13.85 16.80
CA GLU A 480 -2.39 14.91 17.82
C GLU A 480 -1.16 15.81 17.88
N ARG A 481 0.06 15.24 17.84
CA ARG A 481 1.29 16.04 17.77
C ARG A 481 1.36 16.92 16.52
N GLY A 482 0.87 16.42 15.38
CA GLY A 482 0.80 17.21 14.15
C GLY A 482 -0.13 18.42 14.29
N LEU A 483 -1.21 18.33 15.08
CA LEU A 483 -2.16 19.42 15.33
C LEU A 483 -1.61 20.55 16.21
N GLU A 484 -0.49 20.32 16.91
CA GLU A 484 0.24 21.35 17.66
C GLU A 484 1.19 22.16 16.76
N THR A 485 1.28 21.82 15.48
CA THR A 485 2.10 22.52 14.49
C THR A 485 1.23 23.15 13.41
N GLU A 486 1.82 24.06 12.62
CA GLU A 486 1.15 24.63 11.45
C GLU A 486 0.80 23.55 10.42
N ALA A 487 -0.42 23.62 9.89
CA ALA A 487 -0.80 22.91 8.68
C ALA A 487 -0.09 23.51 7.46
N ARG A 488 0.21 22.66 6.47
CA ARG A 488 1.01 23.07 5.30
C ARG A 488 0.41 22.61 3.98
N LEU A 489 0.38 23.50 3.00
CA LEU A 489 0.11 23.14 1.61
C LEU A 489 1.33 22.46 1.00
N ILE A 490 1.12 21.27 0.44
CA ILE A 490 2.12 20.49 -0.29
C ILE A 490 1.65 20.22 -1.73
N CYS A 491 2.58 19.90 -2.62
CA CYS A 491 2.28 19.51 -4.00
C CYS A 491 3.05 18.25 -4.39
N SER A 492 2.49 17.51 -5.35
CA SER A 492 3.16 16.35 -5.93
C SER A 492 4.32 16.73 -6.85
N ARG A 493 4.25 17.92 -7.48
CA ARG A 493 5.30 18.50 -8.34
C ARG A 493 5.26 20.03 -8.24
N GLY A 494 6.40 20.70 -8.45
CA GLY A 494 6.48 22.16 -8.42
C GLY A 494 5.46 22.86 -9.31
N GLY A 495 5.31 22.41 -10.56
CA GLY A 495 4.36 22.99 -11.53
C GLY A 495 2.87 22.88 -11.18
N VAL A 496 2.49 22.15 -10.12
CA VAL A 496 1.11 22.06 -9.61
C VAL A 496 1.00 22.60 -8.17
N CYS A 497 1.87 23.54 -7.79
CA CYS A 497 1.88 24.13 -6.46
C CYS A 497 0.55 24.84 -6.14
N PRO A 498 -0.18 24.45 -5.07
CA PRO A 498 -1.46 25.07 -4.71
C PRO A 498 -1.29 26.36 -3.89
N ARG A 499 -0.06 26.76 -3.55
CA ARG A 499 0.24 27.94 -2.73
C ARG A 499 0.02 29.23 -3.51
N LYS A 500 -0.41 30.28 -2.82
CA LYS A 500 -0.51 31.65 -3.35
C LYS A 500 0.28 32.61 -2.43
N PRO A 501 1.40 33.20 -2.90
CA PRO A 501 2.07 32.96 -4.19
C PRO A 501 2.69 31.55 -4.26
N ALA A 502 2.90 31.05 -5.48
CA ALA A 502 3.55 29.77 -5.72
C ALA A 502 5.04 29.81 -5.32
N CYS A 503 5.64 28.64 -5.07
CA CYS A 503 7.05 28.56 -4.71
C CYS A 503 7.95 29.08 -5.86
N PRO A 504 9.08 29.75 -5.58
CA PRO A 504 9.93 30.36 -6.61
C PRO A 504 10.43 29.39 -7.70
N ASN A 505 10.59 28.12 -7.37
CA ASN A 505 11.08 27.09 -8.30
C ASN A 505 9.97 26.46 -9.18
N ALA A 506 8.68 26.75 -8.91
CA ALA A 506 7.56 26.19 -9.68
C ALA A 506 7.51 26.62 -11.16
N CYS A 507 8.35 27.59 -11.55
CA CYS A 507 8.39 28.21 -12.87
C CYS A 507 9.57 27.77 -13.77
N GLN A 508 10.34 26.75 -13.40
CA GLN A 508 11.32 26.15 -14.32
C GLN A 508 10.77 24.82 -14.83
N SER A 509 9.91 24.93 -15.84
CA SER A 509 9.32 23.83 -16.61
C SER A 509 10.29 23.22 -17.60
#